data_AF-A0A3E3ICF5-F1
#
_entry.id   AF-A0A3E3ICF5-F1
#
_cell.length_a   1.000
_cell.length_b   1.000
_cell.length_c   1.000
_cell.angle_alpha   90.00
_cell.angle_beta   90.00
_cell.angle_gamma   90.00
#
_symmetry.space_group_name_H-M   'P 1'
#
loop_
_entity.id
_entity.type
_entity.pdbx_description
1 polymer ?
#
loop_
_entity_poly.entity_id
_entity_poly.type
_entity_poly.pdbx_seq_one_letter_code
_entity_poly.pdbx_strand_id
1 'polypeptide(L)'
;MKKKTKIIIGILVVFAILVAGISYREYIKAHTFTLSGNEQIQSITGTVKVSSPKDTEVIFIDVKTGVNYAIPYITSGASETIKLEKGKWYSVETGEGLTMSLVNVRIE
;
A
#
# COMPACT_ATOMS: atom_id res chain seq x y z
N MET A 1 -12.72 42.98 15.99
CA MET A 1 -11.96 41.77 16.43
C MET A 1 -12.38 40.48 15.69
N LYS A 2 -13.67 40.23 15.43
CA LYS A 2 -14.18 38.97 14.81
C LYS A 2 -13.63 38.61 13.41
N LYS A 3 -13.28 39.60 12.56
CA LYS A 3 -12.80 39.35 11.17
C LYS A 3 -11.39 38.76 11.13
N LYS A 4 -10.48 39.24 12.01
CA LYS A 4 -9.09 38.74 12.08
C LYS A 4 -9.05 37.29 12.58
N THR A 5 -9.90 36.93 13.55
CA THR A 5 -10.01 35.55 14.07
C THR A 5 -10.46 34.56 12.99
N LYS A 6 -11.45 34.90 12.17
CA LYS A 6 -11.91 34.03 11.06
C LYS A 6 -10.82 33.76 10.03
N ILE A 7 -9.99 34.78 9.72
CA ILE A 7 -8.86 34.63 8.80
C ILE A 7 -7.79 33.69 9.39
N ILE A 8 -7.46 33.84 10.68
CA ILE A 8 -6.48 32.99 11.35
C ILE A 8 -6.96 31.53 11.38
N ILE A 9 -8.23 31.28 11.70
CA ILE A 9 -8.81 29.92 11.66
C ILE A 9 -8.74 29.35 10.24
N GLY A 10 -9.07 30.15 9.22
CA GLY A 10 -8.98 29.72 7.82
C GLY A 10 -7.56 29.30 7.43
N ILE A 11 -6.55 30.09 7.80
CA ILE A 11 -5.13 29.77 7.55
C ILE A 11 -4.75 28.47 8.28
N LEU A 12 -5.19 28.28 9.52
CA LEU A 12 -4.84 27.11 10.32
C LEU A 12 -5.46 25.82 9.75
N VAL A 13 -6.68 25.88 9.23
CA VAL A 13 -7.33 24.74 8.55
C VAL A 13 -6.58 24.38 7.26
N VAL A 14 -6.22 25.37 6.44
CA VAL A 14 -5.44 25.12 5.21
C VAL A 14 -4.08 24.53 5.54
N PHE A 15 -3.41 25.05 6.57
CA PHE A 15 -2.12 24.53 7.02
C PHE A 15 -2.23 23.06 7.50
N ALA A 16 -3.26 22.73 8.28
CA ALA A 16 -3.50 21.36 8.74
C ALA A 16 -3.71 20.37 7.58
N ILE A 17 -4.44 20.77 6.53
CA ILE A 17 -4.65 19.94 5.34
C ILE A 17 -3.33 19.71 4.59
N LEU A 18 -2.51 20.76 4.44
CA LEU A 18 -1.20 20.65 3.79
C LEU A 18 -0.27 19.68 4.54
N VAL A 19 -0.19 19.81 5.87
CA VAL A 19 0.62 18.93 6.71
C VAL A 19 0.13 17.49 6.60
N ALA A 20 -1.18 17.26 6.72
CA ALA A 20 -1.77 15.92 6.59
C ALA A 20 -1.45 15.27 5.23
N GLY A 21 -1.50 16.04 4.14
CA GLY A 21 -1.15 15.54 2.81
C GLY A 21 0.32 15.14 2.67
N ILE A 22 1.24 15.92 3.25
CA ILE A 22 2.67 15.60 3.26
C ILE A 22 2.93 14.35 4.10
N SER A 23 2.38 14.29 5.32
CA SER A 23 2.51 13.14 6.21
C SER A 23 1.97 11.86 5.57
N TYR A 24 0.86 11.93 4.84
CA TYR A 24 0.29 10.77 4.16
C TYR A 24 1.20 10.23 3.04
N ARG A 25 1.88 11.12 2.29
CA ARG A 25 2.83 10.71 1.26
C ARG A 25 4.04 9.99 1.87
N GLU A 26 4.60 10.53 2.95
CA GLU A 26 5.71 9.89 3.65
C GLU A 26 5.28 8.54 4.27
N TYR A 27 4.05 8.46 4.77
CA TYR A 27 3.49 7.20 5.26
C TYR A 27 3.40 6.11 4.18
N ILE A 28 2.92 6.45 2.97
CA ILE A 28 2.87 5.50 1.85
C ILE A 28 4.29 5.03 1.48
N LYS A 29 5.26 5.96 1.39
CA LYS A 29 6.65 5.61 1.07
C LYS A 29 7.24 4.65 2.11
N ALA A 30 7.02 4.92 3.39
CA ALA A 30 7.52 4.08 4.48
C ALA A 30 6.90 2.67 4.49
N HIS A 31 5.71 2.51 3.89
CA HIS A 31 5.03 1.21 3.76
C HIS A 31 4.94 0.76 2.31
N THR A 32 5.93 1.14 1.50
CA THR A 32 6.12 0.63 0.15
C THR A 32 7.41 -0.16 0.10
N PHE A 33 7.32 -1.42 -0.32
CA PHE A 33 8.43 -2.37 -0.29
C PHE A 33 8.54 -3.09 -1.63
N THR A 34 9.77 -3.41 -2.03
CA THR A 34 10.05 -4.29 -3.16
C THR A 34 10.44 -5.66 -2.60
N LEU A 35 9.70 -6.69 -2.99
CA LEU A 35 9.89 -8.05 -2.47
C LEU A 35 11.09 -8.74 -3.13
N SER A 36 11.82 -9.54 -2.34
CA SER A 36 12.88 -10.44 -2.78
C SER A 36 12.40 -11.88 -2.98
N GLY A 37 11.13 -12.20 -2.69
CA GLY A 37 10.47 -13.46 -3.04
C GLY A 37 10.27 -14.44 -1.88
N ASN A 38 10.84 -14.18 -0.70
CA ASN A 38 10.65 -15.01 0.50
C ASN A 38 9.81 -14.31 1.57
N GLU A 39 9.33 -13.11 1.29
CA GLU A 39 8.59 -12.33 2.27
C GLU A 39 7.09 -12.59 2.20
N GLN A 40 6.45 -12.38 3.35
CA GLN A 40 5.02 -12.26 3.46
C GLN A 40 4.62 -10.82 3.67
N ILE A 41 3.43 -10.49 3.18
CA ILE A 41 2.88 -9.14 3.28
C ILE A 41 1.59 -9.14 4.10
N GLN A 42 1.35 -8.03 4.78
CA GLN A 42 0.09 -7.78 5.48
C GLN A 42 -0.48 -6.44 5.01
N SER A 43 -1.73 -6.45 4.55
CA SER A 43 -2.40 -5.21 4.16
C SER A 43 -2.73 -4.35 5.38
N ILE A 44 -2.35 -3.08 5.31
CA ILE A 44 -2.61 -2.08 6.38
C ILE A 44 -4.02 -1.51 6.28
N THR A 45 -4.51 -1.29 5.06
CA THR A 45 -5.78 -0.60 4.78
C THR A 45 -6.86 -1.53 4.22
N GLY A 46 -6.52 -2.78 3.91
CA GLY A 46 -7.38 -3.73 3.20
C GLY A 46 -7.29 -3.62 1.67
N THR A 47 -6.44 -2.74 1.16
CA THR A 47 -6.12 -2.62 -0.26
C THR A 47 -4.61 -2.57 -0.42
N VAL A 48 -4.09 -3.33 -1.37
CA VAL A 48 -2.66 -3.32 -1.73
C VAL A 48 -2.53 -2.87 -3.17
N LYS A 49 -1.63 -1.93 -3.40
CA LYS A 49 -1.21 -1.55 -4.75
C LYS A 49 0.05 -2.34 -5.09
N VAL A 50 0.04 -2.99 -6.25
CA VAL A 50 1.09 -3.91 -6.70
C VAL A 50 1.61 -3.43 -8.05
N SER A 51 2.92 -3.40 -8.23
CA SER A 51 3.56 -3.10 -9.52
C SER A 51 4.67 -4.10 -9.79
N SER A 52 4.85 -4.43 -11.06
CA SER A 52 5.86 -5.37 -11.53
C SER A 52 6.69 -4.75 -12.65
N PRO A 53 8.01 -4.99 -12.69
CA PRO A 53 8.88 -4.57 -13.79
C PRO A 53 8.73 -5.43 -15.06
N LYS A 54 7.88 -6.47 -15.02
CA LYS A 54 7.61 -7.39 -16.13
C LYS A 54 6.13 -7.79 -16.16
N ASP A 55 5.66 -8.22 -17.32
CA ASP A 55 4.33 -8.78 -17.46
C ASP A 55 4.20 -10.03 -16.58
N THR A 56 3.25 -10.04 -15.66
CA THR A 56 3.15 -11.12 -14.67
C THR A 56 1.75 -11.26 -14.07
N GLU A 57 1.43 -12.46 -13.61
CA GLU A 57 0.31 -12.72 -12.70
C GLU A 57 0.83 -12.65 -11.26
N VAL A 58 0.02 -12.14 -10.32
CA VAL A 58 0.39 -12.11 -8.90
C VAL A 58 -0.64 -12.86 -8.06
N ILE A 59 -0.19 -13.89 -7.34
CA ILE A 59 -1.02 -14.71 -6.46
C ILE A 59 -0.65 -14.45 -5.01
N PHE A 60 -1.66 -14.10 -4.21
CA PHE A 60 -1.60 -13.91 -2.77
C PHE A 60 -2.30 -15.06 -2.08
N ILE A 61 -1.65 -15.71 -1.12
CA ILE A 61 -2.19 -16.86 -0.40
C ILE A 61 -2.32 -16.50 1.08
N ASP A 62 -3.54 -16.52 1.62
CA ASP A 62 -3.76 -16.32 3.06
C ASP A 62 -3.02 -17.43 3.83
N VAL A 63 -2.03 -17.04 4.63
CA VAL A 63 -1.13 -17.97 5.33
C VAL A 63 -1.89 -18.89 6.29
N LYS A 64 -3.04 -18.45 6.83
CA LYS A 64 -3.82 -19.23 7.79
C LYS A 64 -4.79 -20.19 7.10
N THR A 65 -5.40 -19.77 6.00
CA THR A 65 -6.51 -20.49 5.36
C THR A 65 -6.14 -21.19 4.06
N GLY A 66 -5.01 -20.80 3.44
CA GLY A 66 -4.61 -21.25 2.12
C GLY A 66 -5.48 -20.71 0.98
N VAL A 67 -6.35 -19.71 1.24
CA VAL A 67 -7.21 -19.12 0.21
C VAL A 67 -6.40 -18.19 -0.68
N ASN A 68 -6.57 -18.35 -1.99
CA ASN A 68 -5.85 -17.60 -3.01
C ASN A 68 -6.64 -16.39 -3.49
N TYR A 69 -5.93 -15.28 -3.67
CA TYR A 69 -6.42 -14.03 -4.27
C TYR A 69 -5.44 -13.65 -5.37
N ALA A 70 -5.91 -13.39 -6.58
CA ALA A 70 -5.03 -13.17 -7.73
C ALA A 70 -5.30 -11.84 -8.41
N ILE A 71 -4.21 -11.21 -8.88
CA ILE A 71 -4.25 -10.24 -9.96
C ILE A 71 -3.83 -11.01 -11.22
N PRO A 72 -4.77 -11.35 -12.12
CA PRO A 72 -4.52 -12.30 -13.20
C PRO A 72 -3.47 -11.80 -14.20
N TYR A 73 -3.32 -10.48 -14.33
CA TYR A 73 -2.32 -9.89 -15.20
C TYR A 73 -1.98 -8.46 -14.76
N ILE A 74 -0.69 -8.18 -14.66
CA ILE A 74 -0.11 -6.85 -14.49
C ILE A 74 0.83 -6.62 -15.67
N THR A 75 0.56 -5.56 -16.44
CA THR A 75 1.48 -5.10 -17.48
C THR A 75 2.75 -4.53 -16.85
N SER A 76 3.91 -4.78 -17.46
CA SER A 76 5.21 -4.25 -17.07
C SER A 76 5.17 -2.73 -16.86
N GLY A 77 5.63 -2.28 -15.70
CA GLY A 77 5.66 -0.87 -15.30
C GLY A 77 4.29 -0.29 -14.90
N ALA A 78 3.20 -1.03 -15.12
CA ALA A 78 1.89 -0.66 -14.61
C ALA A 78 1.74 -1.05 -13.13
N SER A 79 0.64 -0.59 -12.54
CA SER A 79 0.29 -0.94 -11.17
C SER A 79 -1.19 -1.27 -11.07
N GLU A 80 -1.50 -2.36 -10.39
CA GLU A 80 -2.85 -2.82 -10.13
C GLU A 80 -3.15 -2.77 -8.63
N THR A 81 -4.43 -2.87 -8.27
CA THR A 81 -4.84 -2.92 -6.87
C THR A 81 -5.66 -4.16 -6.58
N ILE A 82 -5.41 -4.78 -5.43
CA ILE A 82 -6.17 -5.91 -4.93
C ILE A 82 -6.71 -5.64 -3.52
N LYS A 83 -7.91 -6.15 -3.23
CA LYS A 83 -8.47 -6.14 -1.88
C LYS A 83 -8.00 -7.38 -1.14
N LEU A 84 -7.40 -7.17 0.02
CA LEU A 84 -7.00 -8.21 0.95
C LEU A 84 -7.59 -7.88 2.32
N GLU A 85 -7.78 -8.87 3.18
CA GLU A 85 -8.28 -8.58 4.52
C GLU A 85 -7.22 -7.83 5.34
N LYS A 86 -7.64 -6.72 5.95
CA LYS A 86 -6.77 -5.90 6.77
C LYS A 86 -6.22 -6.73 7.94
N GLY A 87 -4.89 -6.69 8.13
CA GLY A 87 -4.23 -7.35 9.25
C GLY A 87 -3.99 -8.85 9.08
N LYS A 88 -4.39 -9.47 7.97
CA LYS A 88 -4.00 -10.85 7.63
C LYS A 88 -2.66 -10.88 6.88
N TRP A 89 -1.91 -11.96 7.08
CA TRP A 89 -0.64 -12.22 6.40
C TRP A 89 -0.88 -13.08 5.16
N TYR A 90 -0.19 -12.72 4.08
CA TYR A 90 -0.27 -13.39 2.79
C TYR A 90 1.13 -13.72 2.28
N SER A 91 1.32 -14.94 1.81
CA SER A 91 2.47 -15.31 0.97
C SER A 91 2.22 -14.85 -0.46
N VAL A 92 3.29 -14.51 -1.17
CA VAL A 92 3.24 -14.04 -2.56
C VAL A 92 4.02 -15.01 -3.42
N GLU A 93 3.36 -15.76 -4.30
CA GLU A 93 4.03 -16.79 -5.11
C GLU A 93 4.82 -16.21 -6.29
N THR A 94 4.53 -14.98 -6.68
CA THR A 94 5.15 -14.35 -7.83
C THR A 94 6.49 -13.74 -7.47
N GLY A 95 7.49 -14.02 -8.32
CA GLY A 95 8.91 -13.83 -8.03
C GLY A 95 9.36 -12.40 -7.71
N GLU A 96 10.67 -12.29 -7.48
CA GLU A 96 11.37 -11.10 -7.00
C GLU A 96 11.08 -9.83 -7.84
N GLY A 97 11.12 -8.67 -7.17
CA GLY A 97 11.01 -7.36 -7.80
C GLY A 97 9.60 -6.74 -7.81
N LEU A 98 8.60 -7.42 -7.23
CA LEU A 98 7.27 -6.83 -7.04
C LEU A 98 7.32 -5.69 -6.03
N THR A 99 6.79 -4.53 -6.40
CA THR A 99 6.66 -3.39 -5.49
C THR A 99 5.25 -3.29 -4.97
N MET A 100 5.09 -3.30 -3.65
CA MET A 100 3.80 -3.27 -2.96
C MET A 100 3.71 -2.06 -2.04
N SER A 101 2.61 -1.31 -2.11
CA SER A 101 2.36 -0.16 -1.23
C SER A 101 1.26 -0.43 -0.21
N LEU A 102 1.37 0.23 0.95
CA LEU A 102 0.49 0.13 2.11
C LEU A 102 0.47 -1.28 2.72
N VAL A 103 1.65 -1.90 2.80
CA VAL A 103 1.86 -3.22 3.39
C VAL A 103 2.90 -3.18 4.50
N ASN A 104 2.75 -4.08 5.47
CA ASN A 104 3.88 -4.51 6.30
C ASN A 104 4.51 -5.74 5.66
N VAL A 105 5.80 -5.95 5.90
CA VAL A 105 6.56 -7.08 5.35
C VAL A 105 7.25 -7.82 6.49
N ARG A 106 7.31 -9.14 6.40
CA ARG A 106 8.11 -10.00 7.29
C ARG A 106 8.79 -11.09 6.49
N ILE A 107 9.91 -11.58 7.01
CA ILE A 107 10.58 -12.79 6.51
C ILE A 107 10.06 -13.97 7.33
N GLU A 108 9.77 -15.08 6.66
CA GLU A 108 9.50 -16.38 7.29
C GLU A 108 10.61 -17.38 6.94
#